data_AF-A0A952D7G7-F1
#
_entry.id   AF-A0A952D7G7-F1
#
_cell.length_a   1.000
_cell.length_b   1.000
_cell.length_c   1.000
_cell.angle_alpha   90.00
_cell.angle_beta   90.00
_cell.angle_gamma   90.00
#
_symmetry.space_group_name_H-M   'P 1'
#
loop_
_entity.id
_entity.type
_entity.pdbx_description
1 polymer ?
#
loop_
_entity_poly.entity_id
_entity_poly.type
_entity_poly.pdbx_seq_one_letter_code
_entity_poly.pdbx_strand_id
1 'polypeptide(L)' 'RNGDVNGDNSVGIPDFIQLRNAFGSVPASPNWNPNADLNRDGSVSIADFLIFRSNFGATGE' A
#
# COMPACT_ATOMS: atom_id res chain seq x y z
N ARG A 1 -3.60 10.26 4.28
CA ARG A 1 -3.00 9.85 3.00
C ARG A 1 -2.39 8.44 3.05
N ASN A 2 -1.75 8.01 4.14
CA ASN A 2 -1.11 6.70 4.11
C ASN A 2 -2.16 5.58 4.06
N GLY A 3 -2.00 4.64 3.12
CA GLY A 3 -2.99 3.62 2.78
C GLY A 3 -3.67 3.81 1.42
N ASP A 4 -3.65 5.03 0.86
CA ASP A 4 -4.12 5.34 -0.51
C ASP A 4 -2.98 5.03 -1.50
N VAL A 5 -3.01 3.81 -2.05
CA VAL A 5 -1.97 3.25 -2.91
C VAL A 5 -2.22 3.61 -4.38
N ASN A 6 -3.50 3.73 -4.77
CA ASN A 6 -3.89 4.03 -6.14
C ASN A 6 -4.01 5.55 -6.42
N GLY A 7 -4.01 6.39 -5.38
CA GLY A 7 -4.08 7.85 -5.47
C GLY A 7 -5.49 8.39 -5.70
N ASP A 8 -6.54 7.64 -5.38
CA ASP A 8 -7.95 8.02 -5.61
C ASP A 8 -8.57 8.83 -4.45
N ASN A 9 -7.76 9.19 -3.46
CA ASN A 9 -8.15 9.93 -2.26
C ASN A 9 -9.08 9.14 -1.31
N SER A 10 -9.15 7.83 -1.47
CA SER A 10 -9.81 6.89 -0.58
C SER A 10 -8.85 5.76 -0.19
N VAL A 11 -9.09 5.13 0.95
CA VAL A 11 -8.36 3.92 1.37
C VAL A 11 -9.33 2.75 1.37
N GLY A 12 -9.26 1.92 0.35
CA GLY A 12 -10.25 0.88 0.10
C GLY A 12 -9.71 -0.40 -0.53
N ILE A 13 -10.65 -1.17 -1.09
CA ILE A 13 -10.35 -2.44 -1.78
C ILE A 13 -9.41 -2.26 -2.98
N PRO A 14 -9.52 -1.19 -3.81
CA PRO A 14 -8.57 -0.96 -4.89
C PRO A 14 -7.12 -0.87 -4.39
N ASP A 15 -6.88 -0.20 -3.27
CA ASP A 15 -5.55 -0.09 -2.65
C ASP A 15 -5.05 -1.42 -2.11
N PHE A 16 -5.94 -2.19 -1.48
CA PHE A 16 -5.62 -3.53 -1.01
C PHE A 16 -5.17 -4.45 -2.16
N ILE A 17 -5.82 -4.36 -3.32
CA ILE A 17 -5.44 -5.15 -4.50
C ILE A 17 -4.02 -4.77 -4.96
N GLN A 18 -3.69 -3.49 -4.97
CA GLN A 18 -2.33 -3.02 -5.32
C GLN A 18 -1.29 -3.49 -4.30
N LEU A 19 -1.59 -3.38 -3.00
CA LEU A 19 -0.73 -3.85 -1.93
C LEU A 19 -0.50 -5.37 -2.02
N ARG A 20 -1.57 -6.14 -2.25
CA ARG A 20 -1.50 -7.60 -2.43
C ARG A 20 -0.66 -7.98 -3.64
N ASN A 21 -0.79 -7.28 -4.77
CA ASN A 21 -0.03 -7.59 -5.98
C ASN A 21 1.47 -7.35 -5.80
N ALA A 22 1.84 -6.37 -4.98
CA ALA A 22 3.22 -6.04 -4.65
C ALA A 22 3.76 -6.79 -3.43
N PHE A 23 2.96 -7.58 -2.72
CA PHE A 23 3.36 -8.21 -1.47
C PHE A 23 4.62 -9.10 -1.63
N GLY A 24 5.59 -8.94 -0.72
CA GLY A 24 6.88 -9.62 -0.75
C GLY A 24 7.89 -9.05 -1.75
N SER A 25 7.56 -7.95 -2.44
CA SER A 25 8.46 -7.30 -3.39
C SER A 25 9.43 -6.32 -2.72
N VAL A 26 10.54 -6.08 -3.41
CA VAL A 26 11.54 -5.04 -3.14
C VAL A 26 11.78 -4.25 -4.44
N PRO A 27 12.51 -3.11 -4.46
CA PRO A 27 12.65 -2.28 -5.66
C PRO A 27 13.15 -2.98 -6.94
N ALA A 28 13.88 -4.08 -6.81
CA ALA A 28 14.37 -4.88 -7.94
C ALA A 28 13.34 -5.90 -8.47
N SER A 29 12.25 -6.14 -7.75
CA SER A 29 11.22 -7.11 -8.13
C SER A 29 10.35 -6.57 -9.27
N PRO A 30 9.92 -7.42 -10.21
CA PRO A 30 9.09 -6.99 -11.35
C PRO A 30 7.69 -6.53 -10.95
N ASN A 31 7.20 -6.96 -9.78
CA ASN A 31 5.92 -6.57 -9.21
C ASN A 31 6.04 -5.45 -8.16
N TRP A 32 7.20 -4.78 -8.08
CA TRP A 32 7.41 -3.66 -7.17
C TRP A 32 6.40 -2.55 -7.45
N ASN A 33 5.72 -2.11 -6.40
CA ASN A 33 4.93 -0.90 -6.41
C ASN A 33 5.44 0.02 -5.28
N PRO A 34 6.10 1.14 -5.60
CA PRO A 34 6.63 2.04 -4.57
C PRO A 34 5.54 2.68 -3.71
N ASN A 35 4.28 2.73 -4.18
CA ASN A 35 3.16 3.23 -3.37
C ASN A 35 2.64 2.19 -2.38
N ALA A 36 2.98 0.91 -2.55
CA ALA A 36 2.59 -0.15 -1.63
C ALA A 36 3.60 -0.32 -0.46
N ASP A 37 4.78 0.29 -0.55
CA ASP A 37 5.74 0.46 0.53
C ASP A 37 5.36 1.69 1.37
N LEU A 38 4.40 1.48 2.28
CA LEU A 38 3.73 2.51 3.06
C LEU A 38 4.58 3.00 4.23
N ASN A 39 5.49 2.16 4.74
CA ASN A 39 6.45 2.55 5.77
C ASN A 39 7.80 3.05 5.20
N ARG A 40 8.04 2.87 3.90
CA ARG A 40 9.27 3.25 3.17
C ARG A 40 10.52 2.52 3.65
N ASP A 41 10.38 1.25 4.04
CA ASP A 41 11.50 0.41 4.46
C ASP A 41 12.17 -0.34 3.30
N GLY A 42 11.64 -0.21 2.08
CA GLY A 42 12.16 -0.87 0.89
C GLY A 42 11.59 -2.28 0.67
N SER A 43 10.54 -2.68 1.40
CA SER A 43 9.85 -3.94 1.20
C SER A 43 8.34 -3.78 1.38
N VAL A 44 7.56 -4.35 0.46
CA VAL A 44 6.10 -4.47 0.68
C VAL A 44 5.83 -5.70 1.54
N SER A 45 5.48 -5.50 2.79
CA SER A 45 5.38 -6.57 3.79
C SER A 45 4.11 -6.47 4.64
N ILE A 46 4.05 -7.27 5.71
CA ILE A 46 2.95 -7.20 6.66
C ILE A 46 2.95 -5.87 7.44
N ALA A 47 4.09 -5.18 7.54
CA ALA A 47 4.16 -3.86 8.16
C ALA A 47 3.30 -2.86 7.39
N ASP A 48 3.37 -2.88 6.06
CA ASP A 48 2.55 -2.04 5.19
C ASP A 48 1.08 -2.41 5.28
N PHE A 49 0.77 -3.70 5.33
CA PHE A 49 -0.62 -4.15 5.52
C PHE A 49 -1.22 -3.62 6.83
N LEU A 50 -0.44 -3.57 7.92
CA LEU A 50 -0.91 -3.01 9.20
C LEU A 50 -1.20 -1.52 9.10
N ILE A 51 -0.40 -0.76 8.35
CA ILE A 51 -0.64 0.66 8.05
C ILE A 51 -1.88 0.84 7.19
N PHE A 52 -2.04 0.04 6.14
CA PHE A 52 -3.25 0.05 5.32
C PHE A 52 -4.49 -0.23 6.19
N ARG A 53 -4.45 -1.27 7.02
CA ARG A 53 -5.56 -1.67 7.89
C ARG A 53 -5.93 -0.58 8.89
N SER A 54 -4.96 0.17 9.43
CA SER A 54 -5.26 1.27 10.35
C SER A 54 -5.93 2.47 9.68
N ASN A 55 -5.83 2.58 8.35
CA ASN A 55 -6.40 3.69 7.57
C ASN A 55 -7.61 3.27 6.72
N PHE A 56 -8.02 1.99 6.75
CA PHE A 56 -9.10 1.48 5.91
C PHE A 56 -10.41 2.25 6.11
N GLY A 57 -11.02 2.69 5.01
CA GLY A 57 -12.22 3.51 5.00
C GLY A 57 -11.98 5.02 5.17
N ALA A 58 -10.73 5.46 5.32
CA ALA A 58 -10.41 6.88 5.31
C ALA A 58 -10.54 7.47 3.89
N THR A 59 -11.01 8.71 3.82
CA THR A 59 -11.02 9.53 2.59
C THR A 59 -10.34 10.85 2.90
N GLY A 60 -9.70 11.49 1.91
CA GLY A 60 -9.18 12.84 2.08
C GLY A 60 -10.31 13.88 2.23
N GLU A 61 -10.05 14.94 2.98
CA GLU A 61 -10.91 16.14 3.06
C GLU A 61 -10.81 16.99 1.79
#